data_AF-A0A8X8BWS4-F1
#
_entry.id   AF-A0A8X8BWS4-F1
#
_cell.length_a   1.000
_cell.length_b   1.000
_cell.length_c   1.000
_cell.angle_alpha   90.00
_cell.angle_beta   90.00
_cell.angle_gamma   90.00
#
_symmetry.space_group_name_H-M   'P 1'
#
loop_
_entity.id
_entity.type
_entity.pdbx_description
1 polymer ?
#
loop_
_entity_poly.entity_id
_entity_poly.type
_entity_poly.pdbx_seq_one_letter_code
_entity_poly.pdbx_strand_id
1 'polypeptide(L)'
;MEDGVRVRVGGPFHVLLGVTGSVAALKVPELVGRLLELPGVEVKVVTTDHAKHFFSPDALPVVVLSDSDEWEVRSFAGPCMLMWRQRSDPVLHIELRRWADLLLIAPLDANTLGKLASGICDNLLVRAPVAEHASCVCAS
;
A
#
# COMPACT_ATOMS: atom_id res chain seq x y z
N MET A 1 -11.43 -8.62 -26.75
CA MET A 1 -11.70 -7.84 -25.53
C MET A 1 -11.10 -8.65 -24.40
N GLU A 2 -9.76 -8.66 -24.37
CA GLU A 2 -8.94 -9.36 -23.37
C GLU A 2 -8.09 -8.27 -22.74
N ASP A 3 -8.64 -7.56 -21.76
CA ASP A 3 -7.87 -6.60 -20.97
C ASP A 3 -7.04 -7.40 -19.96
N GLY A 4 -5.98 -8.02 -20.49
CA GLY A 4 -5.04 -8.82 -19.74
C GLY A 4 -4.19 -7.92 -18.84
N VAL A 5 -4.22 -8.21 -17.54
CA VAL A 5 -3.24 -7.71 -16.56
C VAL A 5 -1.84 -7.87 -17.16
N ARG A 6 -1.17 -6.74 -17.41
CA ARG A 6 0.19 -6.74 -17.96
C ARG A 6 1.16 -7.07 -16.81
N VAL A 7 1.28 -8.36 -16.49
CA VAL A 7 2.30 -8.85 -15.57
C VAL A 7 3.66 -8.48 -16.16
N ARG A 8 4.50 -7.75 -15.42
CA ARG A 8 5.88 -7.43 -15.88
C ARG A 8 6.64 -8.75 -16.02
N VAL A 9 6.78 -9.24 -17.26
CA VAL A 9 7.45 -10.50 -17.54
C VAL A 9 8.94 -10.34 -17.27
N GLY A 10 9.43 -10.95 -16.18
CA GLY A 10 10.86 -11.07 -15.86
C GLY A 10 11.38 -10.30 -14.63
N GLY A 11 10.51 -9.68 -13.82
CA GLY A 11 10.89 -9.03 -12.55
C GLY A 11 10.09 -9.53 -11.34
N PRO A 12 10.47 -9.16 -10.10
CA PRO A 12 9.65 -9.45 -8.93
C PRO A 12 8.27 -8.80 -9.05
N PHE A 13 7.24 -9.51 -8.59
CA PHE A 13 5.87 -9.06 -8.57
C PHE A 13 5.62 -8.25 -7.29
N HIS A 14 5.32 -6.95 -7.44
CA HIS A 14 5.21 -6.05 -6.31
C HIS A 14 3.77 -5.96 -5.80
N VAL A 15 3.55 -6.40 -4.56
CA VAL A 15 2.26 -6.35 -3.87
C VAL A 15 2.29 -5.23 -2.84
N LEU A 16 1.40 -4.26 -3.01
CA LEU A 16 1.12 -3.24 -2.01
C LEU A 16 -0.07 -3.69 -1.17
N LEU A 17 0.17 -4.01 0.10
CA LEU A 17 -0.85 -4.44 1.05
C LEU A 17 -1.37 -3.24 1.86
N GLY A 18 -2.61 -2.81 1.59
CA GLY A 18 -3.35 -1.84 2.36
C GLY A 18 -4.02 -2.48 3.58
N VAL A 19 -3.79 -1.93 4.77
CA VAL A 19 -4.36 -2.42 6.03
C VAL A 19 -5.21 -1.33 6.68
N THR A 20 -6.48 -1.65 6.93
CA THR A 20 -7.47 -0.73 7.52
C THR A 20 -7.91 -1.14 8.93
N GLY A 21 -8.68 -0.29 9.60
CA GLY A 21 -9.02 -0.38 11.03
C GLY A 21 -10.12 -1.39 11.34
N SER A 22 -9.85 -2.68 11.07
CA SER A 22 -10.75 -3.80 11.41
C SER A 22 -10.08 -4.75 12.41
N VAL A 23 -10.88 -5.46 13.22
CA VAL A 23 -10.39 -6.51 14.15
C VAL A 23 -9.61 -7.59 13.40
N ALA A 24 -9.95 -7.84 12.13
CA ALA A 24 -9.23 -8.77 11.27
C ALA A 24 -7.75 -8.38 11.03
N ALA A 25 -7.34 -7.14 11.35
CA ALA A 25 -5.96 -6.69 11.22
C ALA A 25 -4.99 -7.46 12.14
N LEU A 26 -5.50 -8.14 13.17
CA LEU A 26 -4.72 -9.08 13.98
C LEU A 26 -4.06 -10.20 13.14
N LYS A 27 -4.63 -10.54 11.98
CA LYS A 27 -4.12 -11.58 11.06
C LYS A 27 -3.16 -11.04 10.00
N VAL A 28 -2.84 -9.75 10.01
CA VAL A 28 -1.93 -9.13 9.04
C VAL A 28 -0.53 -9.78 9.07
N PRO A 29 0.08 -10.09 10.23
CA PRO A 29 1.37 -10.78 10.25
C PRO A 29 1.35 -12.14 9.57
N GLU A 30 0.26 -12.91 9.76
CA GLU A 30 0.05 -14.19 9.09
C GLU A 30 -0.08 -13.99 7.57
N LEU A 31 -0.91 -13.04 7.14
CA LEU A 31 -1.10 -12.71 5.72
C LEU A 31 0.21 -12.31 5.04
N VAL A 32 0.99 -11.43 5.68
CA VAL A 32 2.30 -11.00 5.16
C VAL A 32 3.24 -12.19 5.06
N GLY A 33 3.29 -13.07 6.06
CA GLY A 33 4.08 -14.31 6.01
C GLY A 33 3.73 -15.17 4.81
N ARG A 34 2.43 -15.38 4.55
CA ARG A 34 1.94 -16.18 3.41
C ARG A 34 2.26 -15.54 2.06
N LEU A 35 2.25 -14.22 1.96
CA LEU A 35 2.65 -13.51 0.74
C LEU A 35 4.15 -13.63 0.46
N LEU A 36 4.98 -13.59 1.51
CA LEU A 36 6.44 -13.74 1.39
C LEU A 36 6.87 -15.18 1.06
N GLU A 37 6.03 -16.18 1.33
CA GLU A 37 6.26 -17.57 0.88
C GLU A 37 6.16 -17.72 -0.65
N LEU A 38 5.51 -16.78 -1.34
CA LEU A 38 5.34 -16.84 -2.79
C LEU A 38 6.64 -16.45 -3.51
N PRO A 39 7.14 -17.28 -4.44
CA PRO A 39 8.39 -17.01 -5.13
C PRO A 39 8.28 -15.77 -6.01
N GLY A 40 9.23 -14.85 -5.86
CA GLY A 40 9.31 -13.63 -6.67
C GLY A 40 8.29 -12.56 -6.30
N VAL A 41 7.68 -12.62 -5.11
CA VAL A 41 6.77 -11.57 -4.62
C VAL A 41 7.50 -10.66 -3.64
N GLU A 42 7.41 -9.34 -3.87
CA GLU A 42 7.85 -8.33 -2.92
C GLU A 42 6.63 -7.64 -2.31
N VAL A 43 6.60 -7.52 -0.97
CA VAL A 43 5.46 -6.95 -0.26
C VAL A 43 5.86 -5.65 0.44
N LYS A 44 5.05 -4.60 0.26
CA LYS A 44 5.09 -3.38 1.08
C LYS A 44 3.73 -3.17 1.71
N VAL A 45 3.70 -2.69 2.95
CA VAL A 45 2.46 -2.48 3.69
C VAL A 45 2.18 -0.99 3.83
N VAL A 46 0.95 -0.59 3.54
CA VAL A 46 0.43 0.74 3.86
C VAL A 46 -0.66 0.56 4.90
N THR A 47 -0.52 1.21 6.05
CA THR A 47 -1.46 1.07 7.16
C THR A 47 -2.10 2.41 7.50
N THR A 48 -3.40 2.37 7.84
CA THR A 48 -4.09 3.48 8.48
C THR A 48 -3.70 3.58 9.96
N ASP A 49 -3.86 4.76 10.58
CA ASP A 49 -3.63 4.90 12.02
C ASP A 49 -4.58 4.04 12.86
N HIS A 50 -5.79 3.80 12.36
CA HIS A 50 -6.78 2.98 13.06
C HIS A 50 -6.35 1.51 13.10
N ALA A 51 -5.69 1.03 12.04
CA ALA A 51 -5.16 -0.32 11.96
C ALA A 51 -3.98 -0.55 12.93
N LYS A 52 -3.17 0.49 13.22
CA LYS A 52 -2.05 0.41 14.18
C LYS A 52 -2.50 0.07 15.61
N HIS A 53 -3.79 0.22 15.94
CA HIS A 53 -4.34 -0.23 17.23
C HIS A 53 -4.47 -1.75 17.32
N PHE A 54 -4.55 -2.46 16.19
CA PHE A 54 -4.79 -3.90 16.13
C PHE A 54 -3.53 -4.72 15.87
N PHE A 55 -2.48 -4.14 15.30
CA PHE A 55 -1.20 -4.80 15.10
C PHE A 55 -0.05 -3.80 15.21
N SER A 56 1.14 -4.29 15.53
CA SER A 56 2.36 -3.47 15.59
C SER A 56 3.06 -3.46 14.23
N PRO A 57 3.22 -2.29 13.57
CA PRO A 57 3.96 -2.16 12.32
C PRO A 57 5.37 -2.73 12.38
N ASP A 58 6.07 -2.50 13.49
CA ASP A 58 7.46 -2.94 13.70
C ASP A 58 7.63 -4.46 13.82
N ALA A 59 6.53 -5.20 14.00
CA ALA A 59 6.54 -6.65 14.08
C ALA A 59 6.58 -7.32 12.70
N LEU A 60 6.37 -6.57 11.62
CA LEU A 60 6.37 -7.10 10.27
C LEU A 60 7.78 -7.09 9.67
N PRO A 61 8.22 -8.17 8.98
CA PRO A 61 9.53 -8.24 8.34
C PRO A 61 9.60 -7.48 7.00
N VAL A 62 8.70 -6.51 6.78
CA VAL A 62 8.56 -5.78 5.51
C VAL A 62 8.49 -4.27 5.77
N VAL A 63 8.66 -3.47 4.72
CA VAL A 63 8.50 -2.02 4.82
C VAL A 63 7.03 -1.69 5.10
N VAL A 64 6.78 -1.04 6.23
CA VAL A 64 5.45 -0.52 6.60
C VAL A 64 5.47 1.00 6.53
N LEU A 65 4.49 1.55 5.81
CA LEU A 65 4.29 2.98 5.60
C LEU A 65 2.92 3.39 6.13
N SER A 66 2.82 4.62 6.58
CA SER A 66 1.57 5.21 7.08
C SER A 66 1.41 6.65 6.61
N ASP A 67 0.27 7.27 6.93
CA ASP A 67 -0.02 8.64 6.49
C ASP A 67 1.04 9.66 6.94
N SER A 68 1.63 9.45 8.11
CA SER A 68 2.73 10.27 8.62
C SER A 68 3.99 10.18 7.74
N ASP A 69 4.28 9.02 7.14
CA ASP A 69 5.46 8.83 6.28
C ASP A 69 5.35 9.63 4.97
N GLU A 70 4.13 9.96 4.53
CA GLU A 70 3.90 10.84 3.36
C GLU A 70 4.38 12.27 3.62
N TRP A 71 4.22 12.75 4.87
CA TRP A 71 4.61 14.09 5.27
C TRP A 71 6.05 14.17 5.79
N GLU A 72 6.59 13.06 6.32
CA GLU A 72 7.95 13.00 6.91
C GLU A 72 9.10 12.76 5.91
N VAL A 73 8.88 12.97 4.61
CA VAL A 73 9.96 13.00 3.59
C VAL A 73 10.75 11.69 3.51
N ARG A 74 10.10 10.53 3.69
CA ARG A 74 10.69 9.22 3.38
C ARG A 74 10.49 8.91 1.90
N SER A 75 11.55 9.07 1.09
CA SER A 75 11.61 8.50 -0.26
C SER A 75 12.37 7.17 -0.23
N PHE A 76 11.90 6.20 -1.01
CA PHE A 76 12.50 4.86 -1.09
C PHE A 76 13.88 4.86 -1.77
N ALA A 77 14.23 5.92 -2.50
CA ALA A 77 15.48 6.05 -3.25
C ALA A 77 16.67 6.60 -2.43
N GLY A 78 16.51 6.84 -1.12
CA GLY A 78 17.54 7.39 -0.23
C GLY A 78 17.01 8.54 0.62
N PRO A 79 17.83 9.13 1.52
CA PRO A 79 17.43 10.29 2.32
C PRO A 79 17.21 11.48 1.40
N CYS A 80 15.98 11.68 0.94
CA CYS A 80 15.60 12.88 0.21
C CYS A 80 15.41 13.97 1.25
N MET A 81 16.45 14.76 1.49
CA MET A 81 16.39 15.98 2.29
C MET A 81 15.67 17.11 1.52
N LEU A 82 14.55 16.81 0.85
CA LEU A 82 13.72 17.83 0.23
C LEU A 82 12.37 17.83 0.94
N MET A 83 12.30 18.70 1.96
CA MET A 83 11.09 19.49 2.18
C MET A 83 10.48 19.80 0.82
N TRP A 84 9.17 19.56 0.64
CA TRP A 84 8.37 20.00 -0.50
C TRP A 84 8.69 21.46 -0.88
N ARG A 85 9.76 21.67 -1.65
CA ARG A 85 10.34 22.98 -1.98
C ARG A 85 10.17 23.22 -3.47
N GLN A 86 10.03 22.16 -4.27
CA GLN A 86 9.82 22.25 -5.70
C GLN A 86 8.69 21.34 -6.17
N ARG A 87 8.02 21.75 -7.24
CA ARG A 87 6.88 21.05 -7.86
C ARG A 87 7.25 19.67 -8.44
N SER A 88 8.55 19.37 -8.51
CA SER A 88 9.15 18.14 -9.04
C SER A 88 9.59 17.15 -7.95
N ASP A 89 9.34 17.44 -6.68
CA ASP A 89 9.77 16.56 -5.59
C ASP A 89 9.00 15.22 -5.65
N PRO A 90 9.70 14.09 -5.41
CA PRO A 90 9.08 12.77 -5.47
C PRO A 90 8.00 12.65 -4.38
N VAL A 91 6.80 12.26 -4.80
CA VAL A 91 5.65 12.13 -3.91
C VAL A 91 5.43 10.65 -3.59
N LEU A 92 5.42 10.29 -2.30
CA LEU A 92 5.38 8.91 -1.84
C LEU A 92 4.23 8.09 -2.46
N HIS A 93 3.01 8.62 -2.48
CA HIS A 93 1.86 7.92 -3.07
C HIS A 93 2.00 7.71 -4.58
N ILE A 94 2.72 8.58 -5.30
CA ILE A 94 3.03 8.44 -6.73
C ILE A 94 4.10 7.36 -6.94
N GLU A 95 5.12 7.32 -6.08
CA GLU A 95 6.16 6.28 -6.12
C GLU A 95 5.57 4.89 -5.83
N LEU A 96 4.73 4.78 -4.79
CA LEU A 96 4.04 3.53 -4.46
C LEU A 96 3.15 3.05 -5.60
N ARG A 97 2.42 3.97 -6.26
CA ARG A 97 1.61 3.66 -7.44
C ARG A 97 2.43 3.14 -8.62
N ARG A 98 3.67 3.62 -8.80
CA ARG A 98 4.58 3.16 -9.87
C ARG A 98 5.29 1.85 -9.52
N TRP A 99 5.47 1.59 -8.23
CA TRP A 99 6.12 0.39 -7.72
C TRP A 99 5.16 -0.80 -7.73
N ALA A 100 3.90 -0.62 -7.31
CA ALA A 100 2.94 -1.71 -7.14
C ALA A 100 2.39 -2.25 -8.47
N ASP A 101 2.44 -3.57 -8.64
CA ASP A 101 1.74 -4.30 -9.70
C ASP A 101 0.32 -4.70 -9.25
N LEU A 102 0.13 -4.92 -7.95
CA LEU A 102 -1.14 -5.25 -7.30
C LEU A 102 -1.34 -4.41 -6.03
N LEU A 103 -2.53 -3.83 -5.86
CA LEU A 103 -3.01 -3.30 -4.58
C LEU A 103 -3.96 -4.30 -3.93
N LEU A 104 -3.57 -4.88 -2.82
CA LEU A 104 -4.41 -5.76 -2.00
C LEU A 104 -4.83 -4.98 -0.75
N ILE A 105 -6.11 -4.75 -0.54
CA ILE A 105 -6.61 -4.12 0.71
C ILE A 105 -7.26 -5.21 1.56
N ALA A 106 -6.58 -5.59 2.64
CA ALA A 106 -7.01 -6.66 3.53
C ALA A 106 -6.44 -6.47 4.94
N PRO A 107 -7.30 -6.32 5.97
CA PRO A 107 -8.76 -6.17 5.89
C PRO A 107 -9.18 -4.80 5.33
N LEU A 108 -10.39 -4.73 4.76
CA LEU A 108 -11.08 -3.50 4.36
C LEU A 108 -12.26 -3.21 5.30
N ASP A 109 -12.15 -2.13 6.08
CA ASP A 109 -13.22 -1.61 6.92
C ASP A 109 -14.28 -0.85 6.12
N ALA A 110 -15.48 -0.71 6.70
CA ALA A 110 -16.60 -0.04 6.05
C ALA A 110 -16.33 1.45 5.78
N ASN A 111 -15.52 2.10 6.60
CA ASN A 111 -15.15 3.51 6.44
C ASN A 111 -14.32 3.71 5.16
N THR A 112 -13.29 2.90 4.99
CA THR A 112 -12.41 2.94 3.81
C THR A 112 -13.17 2.50 2.57
N LEU A 113 -14.04 1.48 2.66
CA LEU A 113 -14.91 1.10 1.55
C LEU A 113 -15.84 2.25 1.13
N GLY A 114 -16.47 2.94 2.08
CA GLY A 114 -17.33 4.09 1.80
C GLY A 114 -16.56 5.25 1.15
N LYS A 115 -15.33 5.50 1.60
CA LYS A 115 -14.44 6.50 0.99
C LYS A 115 -14.05 6.12 -0.43
N LEU A 116 -13.67 4.87 -0.68
CA LEU A 116 -13.35 4.36 -2.02
C LEU A 116 -14.56 4.48 -2.97
N ALA A 117 -15.75 4.09 -2.52
CA ALA A 117 -16.98 4.19 -3.30
C ALA A 117 -17.38 5.64 -3.60
N SER A 118 -17.04 6.57 -2.71
CA SER A 118 -17.35 8.00 -2.86
C SER A 118 -16.23 8.80 -3.53
N GLY A 119 -15.11 8.18 -3.88
CA GLY A 119 -13.93 8.87 -4.45
C GLY A 119 -13.21 9.78 -3.46
N ILE A 120 -13.33 9.53 -2.16
CA ILE A 120 -12.67 10.32 -1.10
C ILE A 120 -11.25 9.78 -0.88
N CYS A 121 -10.24 10.63 -1.15
CA CYS A 121 -8.82 10.28 -1.06
C CYS A 121 -8.12 11.04 0.08
N ASP A 122 -8.48 10.75 1.34
CA ASP A 122 -8.04 11.54 2.51
C ASP A 122 -6.84 10.95 3.29
N ASN A 123 -6.40 9.73 2.98
CA ASN A 123 -5.25 9.08 3.61
C ASN A 123 -4.38 8.36 2.56
N LEU A 124 -3.12 8.05 2.89
CA LEU A 124 -2.13 7.45 1.99
C LEU A 124 -2.64 6.19 1.27
N LEU A 125 -3.43 5.35 1.96
CA LEU A 125 -4.00 4.12 1.40
C LEU A 125 -5.01 4.40 0.28
N VAL A 126 -5.87 5.41 0.45
CA VAL A 126 -6.86 5.82 -0.55
C VAL A 126 -6.32 6.86 -1.55
N ARG A 127 -5.21 7.55 -1.23
CA ARG A 127 -4.49 8.48 -2.13
C ARG A 127 -3.60 7.79 -3.15
N ALA A 128 -3.28 6.52 -2.93
CA ALA A 128 -2.58 5.68 -3.88
C ALA A 128 -3.54 4.70 -4.62
N PRO A 129 -4.63 5.15 -5.28
CA PRO A 129 -5.36 4.24 -6.14
C PRO A 129 -4.41 3.84 -7.28
N VAL A 130 -4.40 2.53 -7.51
CA VAL A 130 -3.48 1.88 -8.44
C VAL A 130 -3.53 2.52 -9.83
N ALA A 131 -2.43 2.45 -10.58
CA ALA A 131 -2.42 2.86 -11.98
C ALA A 131 -3.58 2.22 -12.75
N GLU A 132 -4.03 2.83 -13.84
CA GLU A 132 -5.17 2.36 -14.67
C GLU A 132 -5.11 0.86 -15.06
N HIS A 133 -3.94 0.23 -14.93
CA HIS A 133 -3.66 -1.16 -15.31
C HIS A 133 -3.33 -2.09 -14.13
N ALA A 134 -3.40 -1.60 -12.89
CA ALA A 134 -3.06 -2.41 -11.72
C ALA A 134 -4.34 -2.86 -10.99
N SER A 135 -4.37 -4.14 -10.63
CA SER A 135 -5.57 -4.75 -10.03
C SER A 135 -5.71 -4.31 -8.57
N CYS A 136 -6.92 -3.96 -8.16
CA CYS A 136 -7.25 -3.70 -6.75
C CYS A 136 -8.12 -4.85 -6.26
N VAL A 137 -7.66 -5.58 -5.24
CA VAL A 137 -8.42 -6.65 -4.59
C VAL A 137 -8.73 -6.23 -3.17
N CYS A 138 -10.02 -6.19 -2.84
CA CYS A 138 -10.51 -5.81 -1.52
C CYS A 138 -11.08 -7.03 -0.79
N ALA A 139 -10.62 -7.31 0.42
CA ALA A 139 -11.15 -8.36 1.27
C ALA A 139 -11.60 -7.79 2.63
N SER A 140 -12.87 -8.04 2.97
CA SER A 140 -13.46 -7.71 4.27
C SER A 140 -13.12 -8.74 5.34
#